data_AF-A0A6S7ISH6-F1
#
_entry.id   AF-A0A6S7ISH6-F1
#
_cell.length_a   1.000
_cell.length_b   1.000
_cell.length_c   1.000
_cell.angle_alpha   90.00
_cell.angle_beta   90.00
_cell.angle_gamma   90.00
#
_symmetry.space_group_name_H-M   'P 1'
#
loop_
_entity.id
_entity.type
_entity.pdbx_description
1 polymer ?
#
loop_
_entity_poly.entity_id
_entity_poly.type
_entity_poly.pdbx_seq_one_letter_code
_entity_poly.pdbx_strand_id
1 'polypeptide(L)'
;MHTTHACRVISCCTNDTNPLHRKTCFFSVKTTTKEILNPVQVRQILESDFSEGKTNEQPISQDDRKFIRKVEQGIRQRQDGHYEMPLPFREEEPSMPNNKSLALHRLAKLKTRLENNEQY
;
A
#
# COMPACT_ATOMS: atom_id res chain seq x y z
N MET A 1 13.67 0.69 34.56
CA MET A 1 14.84 -0.14 34.17
C MET A 1 14.33 -1.19 33.20
N HIS A 2 14.30 -0.88 31.91
CA HIS A 2 13.78 -1.80 30.89
C HIS A 2 14.86 -2.85 30.58
N THR A 3 14.49 -4.12 30.67
CA THR A 3 15.38 -5.27 30.43
C THR A 3 14.78 -6.07 29.29
N THR A 4 15.49 -6.15 28.17
CA THR A 4 15.06 -6.97 27.03
C THR A 4 15.78 -8.31 27.09
N HIS A 5 15.04 -9.38 26.82
CA HIS A 5 15.58 -10.73 26.81
C HIS A 5 16.18 -11.05 25.45
N ALA A 6 17.51 -11.10 25.37
CA ALA A 6 18.22 -11.60 24.20
C ALA A 6 18.37 -13.12 24.31
N CYS A 7 18.15 -13.82 23.19
CA CYS A 7 18.23 -15.27 23.10
C CYS A 7 19.44 -15.64 22.25
N ARG A 8 20.52 -16.12 22.87
CA ARG A 8 21.70 -16.58 22.13
C ARG A 8 21.57 -18.09 21.89
N VAL A 9 21.53 -18.48 20.61
CA VAL A 9 21.46 -19.88 20.21
C VAL A 9 22.87 -20.45 20.14
N ILE A 10 23.14 -21.48 20.94
CA ILE A 10 24.40 -22.21 20.94
C ILE A 10 24.13 -23.55 20.28
N SER A 11 24.85 -23.85 19.21
CA SER A 11 24.85 -25.17 18.58
C SER A 11 25.93 -26.01 19.23
N CYS A 12 25.55 -27.14 19.83
CA CYS A 12 26.51 -28.10 20.35
C CYS A 12 26.45 -29.36 19.49
N CYS A 13 27.62 -29.82 19.03
CA CYS A 13 27.75 -31.05 18.27
C CYS A 13 28.12 -32.16 19.26
N THR A 14 27.26 -33.16 19.42
CA THR A 14 27.63 -34.34 20.21
C THR A 14 28.67 -35.15 19.42
N ASN A 15 29.76 -35.52 20.09
CA ASN A 15 30.82 -36.35 19.51
C ASN A 15 30.36 -37.81 19.50
N ASP A 16 29.39 -38.15 18.65
CA ASP A 16 29.01 -39.53 18.40
C ASP A 16 29.78 -40.05 17.18
N THR A 17 30.57 -41.11 17.38
CA THR A 17 31.54 -41.70 16.43
C THR A 17 30.92 -42.42 15.22
N ASN A 18 29.71 -42.05 14.79
CA ASN A 18 29.03 -42.66 13.64
C ASN A 18 28.42 -41.59 12.71
N PRO A 19 28.91 -41.44 11.45
CA PRO A 19 28.63 -40.28 10.60
C PRO A 19 27.20 -40.17 10.07
N LEU A 20 26.31 -41.14 10.31
CA LEU A 20 24.97 -41.17 9.74
C LEU A 20 23.87 -40.58 10.64
N HIS A 21 24.13 -40.28 11.92
CA HIS A 21 23.08 -39.80 12.86
C HIS A 21 23.51 -38.64 13.76
N ARG A 22 24.18 -37.63 13.19
CA ARG A 22 24.57 -36.42 13.94
C ARG A 22 23.33 -35.57 14.25
N LYS A 23 22.74 -35.76 15.43
CA LYS A 23 21.65 -34.91 15.92
C LYS A 23 22.22 -33.58 16.43
N THR A 24 22.00 -32.51 15.67
CA THR A 24 22.32 -31.15 16.13
C THR A 24 21.24 -30.66 17.09
N CYS A 25 21.62 -30.42 18.35
CA CYS A 25 20.75 -29.80 19.33
C CYS A 25 21.10 -28.31 19.46
N PHE A 26 20.07 -27.46 19.44
CA PHE A 26 20.20 -26.02 19.66
C PHE A 26 19.74 -25.70 21.08
N PHE A 27 20.63 -25.14 21.89
CA PHE A 27 20.27 -24.64 23.21
C PHE A 27 20.17 -23.13 23.16
N SER A 28 19.08 -22.60 23.72
CA SER A 28 18.89 -21.17 23.90
C SER A 28 19.24 -20.77 25.34
N VAL A 29 20.21 -19.88 25.48
CA VAL A 29 20.53 -19.29 26.80
C VAL A 29 19.82 -17.95 26.89
N LYS A 30 18.99 -17.79 27.93
CA LYS A 30 18.37 -16.51 28.27
C LYS A 30 19.44 -15.60 28.86
N THR A 31 19.88 -14.61 28.11
CA THR A 31 20.80 -13.59 28.61
C THR A 31 20.05 -12.30 28.91
N THR A 32 20.32 -11.71 30.07
CA THR A 32 19.83 -10.38 30.44
C THR A 32 20.91 -9.35 30.09
N THR A 33 20.67 -8.58 29.03
CA THR A 33 21.57 -7.50 28.60
C THR A 33 20.94 -6.16 28.95
N LYS A 34 21.75 -5.23 29.48
CA LYS A 34 21.32 -3.84 29.66
C LYS A 34 21.38 -3.15 28.30
N GLU A 35 20.24 -2.72 27.77
CA GLU A 35 20.21 -1.93 26.55
C GLU A 35 20.76 -0.53 26.84
N ILE A 36 21.81 -0.13 26.12
CA ILE A 36 22.34 1.23 26.14
C ILE A 36 21.64 1.98 25.00
N LEU A 37 20.57 2.70 25.34
CA LEU A 37 19.89 3.56 24.37
C LEU A 37 20.78 4.78 24.09
N ASN A 38 21.49 4.78 22.96
CA ASN A 38 22.22 5.96 22.51
C ASN A 38 21.21 6.96 21.90
N PRO A 39 21.02 8.15 22.50
CA PRO A 39 20.02 9.11 22.03
C PRO A 39 20.28 9.58 20.59
N VAL A 40 21.55 9.60 20.15
CA VAL A 40 21.90 9.94 18.76
C VAL A 40 21.42 8.87 17.80
N GLN A 41 21.57 7.59 18.14
CA GLN A 41 21.12 6.47 17.31
C GLN A 41 19.59 6.40 17.26
N VAL A 42 18.93 6.60 18.40
CA VAL A 42 17.45 6.66 18.46
C VAL A 42 16.92 7.77 17.56
N ARG A 43 17.51 8.97 17.64
CA ARG A 43 17.15 10.08 16.77
C ARG A 43 17.38 9.76 15.29
N GLN A 44 18.52 9.16 14.94
CA GLN A 44 18.82 8.77 13.55
C GLN A 44 17.80 7.76 13.00
N ILE A 45 17.38 6.78 13.80
CA ILE A 45 16.37 5.80 13.42
C ILE A 45 15.02 6.49 13.21
N LEU A 46 14.60 7.34 14.16
CA LEU A 46 13.34 8.08 14.06
C LEU A 46 13.33 9.04 12.86
N GLU A 47 14.43 9.76 12.60
CA GLU A 47 14.55 10.66 11.45
C GLU A 47 14.56 9.89 10.12
N SER A 48 15.04 8.64 10.10
CA SER A 48 15.05 7.82 8.88
C SER A 48 13.64 7.44 8.39
N ASP A 49 12.68 7.28 9.31
CA ASP A 49 11.27 7.02 8.95
C ASP A 49 10.61 8.20 8.21
N PHE A 50 11.13 9.42 8.39
CA PHE A 50 10.66 10.63 7.73
C PHE A 50 11.56 11.09 6.58
N SER A 51 12.62 10.35 6.28
CA SER A 51 13.45 10.62 5.12
C SER A 51 12.72 10.14 3.85
N GLU A 52 11.74 10.92 3.40
CA GLU A 52 11.25 10.86 2.03
C GLU A 52 12.46 11.16 1.12
N GLY A 53 13.13 10.09 0.68
CA GLY A 53 14.36 10.19 -0.08
C GLY A 53 14.19 11.12 -1.27
N LYS A 54 15.24 11.91 -1.56
CA LYS A 54 15.42 12.74 -2.77
C LYS A 54 15.49 11.91 -4.07
N THR A 55 14.95 10.70 -4.08
CA THR A 55 14.63 9.97 -5.29
C THR A 55 13.45 10.71 -5.91
N ASN A 56 13.65 11.25 -7.12
CA ASN A 56 12.58 11.82 -7.96
C ASN A 56 11.44 10.82 -8.27
N GLU A 57 11.54 9.59 -7.76
CA GLU A 57 10.57 8.52 -7.86
C GLU A 57 9.67 8.54 -6.62
N GLN A 58 8.69 9.45 -6.63
CA GLN A 58 7.51 9.30 -5.79
C GLN A 58 6.91 7.91 -6.04
N PRO A 59 6.63 7.10 -5.00
CA PRO A 59 6.06 5.78 -5.20
C PRO A 59 4.64 5.89 -5.77
N ILE A 60 4.49 5.73 -7.08
CA ILE A 60 3.20 5.72 -7.77
C ILE A 60 2.45 4.42 -7.41
N SER A 61 1.18 4.54 -7.01
CA SER A 61 0.35 3.37 -6.69
C SER A 61 0.13 2.47 -7.93
N GLN A 62 -0.17 1.19 -7.71
CA GLN A 62 -0.41 0.27 -8.84
C GLN A 62 -1.60 0.70 -9.70
N ASP A 63 -2.62 1.33 -9.09
CA ASP A 63 -3.78 1.81 -9.83
C ASP A 63 -3.45 3.10 -10.60
N ASP A 64 -2.62 3.98 -10.06
CA ASP A 64 -2.11 5.15 -10.79
C ASP A 64 -1.26 4.72 -12.00
N ARG A 65 -0.43 3.68 -11.86
CA ARG A 65 0.32 3.11 -13.00
C ARG A 65 -0.60 2.53 -14.08
N LYS A 66 -1.74 1.95 -13.72
CA LYS A 66 -2.73 1.47 -14.70
C LYS A 66 -3.43 2.65 -15.37
N PHE A 67 -3.78 3.67 -14.59
CA PHE A 67 -4.40 4.90 -15.07
C PHE A 67 -3.52 5.61 -16.11
N ILE A 68 -2.26 5.89 -15.75
CA ILE A 68 -1.30 6.56 -16.63
C ILE A 68 -1.19 5.81 -17.96
N ARG A 69 -0.97 4.48 -17.91
CA ARG A 69 -0.91 3.66 -19.13
C ARG A 69 -2.19 3.75 -19.97
N LYS A 70 -3.37 3.70 -19.36
CA LYS A 70 -4.65 3.78 -20.06
C LYS A 70 -4.84 5.14 -20.74
N VAL A 71 -4.45 6.22 -20.07
CA VAL A 71 -4.53 7.59 -20.60
C VAL A 71 -3.55 7.79 -21.74
N GLU A 72 -2.27 7.45 -21.54
CA GLU A 72 -1.23 7.61 -22.55
C GLU A 72 -1.56 6.87 -23.86
N GLN A 73 -2.16 5.69 -23.76
CA GLN A 73 -2.52 4.87 -24.92
C GLN A 73 -3.81 5.34 -25.61
N GLY A 74 -4.76 5.91 -24.87
CA GLY A 74 -6.09 6.22 -25.39
C GLY A 74 -6.37 7.69 -25.65
N ILE A 75 -5.48 8.60 -25.25
CA ILE A 75 -5.62 10.01 -25.56
C ILE A 75 -5.46 10.22 -27.07
N ARG A 76 -6.46 10.84 -27.70
CA ARG A 76 -6.40 11.17 -29.12
C ARG A 76 -7.22 12.41 -29.44
N GLN A 77 -6.82 13.10 -30.51
CA GLN A 77 -7.59 14.21 -31.04
C GLN A 77 -8.59 13.69 -32.08
N ARG A 78 -9.85 14.06 -31.92
CA ARG A 78 -10.93 13.78 -32.87
C ARG A 78 -10.82 14.70 -34.09
N GLN A 79 -11.52 14.35 -35.16
CA GLN A 79 -11.52 15.11 -36.42
C GLN A 79 -12.09 16.53 -36.27
N ASP A 80 -12.94 16.76 -35.26
CA ASP A 80 -13.51 18.06 -34.91
C ASP A 80 -12.56 18.93 -34.06
N GLY A 81 -11.34 18.44 -33.79
CA GLY A 81 -10.31 19.15 -33.02
C GLY A 81 -10.37 18.93 -31.51
N HIS A 82 -11.38 18.22 -30.98
CA HIS A 82 -11.50 17.94 -29.55
C HIS A 82 -10.63 16.75 -29.12
N TYR A 83 -10.05 16.82 -27.93
CA TYR A 83 -9.36 15.68 -27.33
C TYR A 83 -10.34 14.76 -26.62
N GLU A 84 -10.15 13.46 -26.81
CA GLU A 84 -10.81 12.43 -26.01
C GLU A 84 -9.78 11.55 -25.31
N MET A 85 -10.18 11.01 -24.16
CA MET A 85 -9.35 10.17 -23.30
C MET A 85 -10.25 9.08 -22.70
N PRO A 86 -9.76 7.84 -22.57
CA PRO A 86 -10.54 6.75 -21.99
C PRO A 86 -10.78 6.96 -20.50
N LEU A 87 -11.97 6.56 -20.04
CA LEU A 87 -12.32 6.61 -18.63
C LEU A 87 -11.57 5.54 -17.82
N PRO A 88 -11.14 5.84 -16.58
CA PRO A 88 -10.38 4.94 -15.73
C PRO A 88 -11.26 3.91 -15.02
N PHE A 89 -11.98 3.10 -15.80
CA PHE A 89 -12.74 1.97 -15.26
C PHE A 89 -11.80 0.90 -14.69
N ARG A 90 -12.27 0.21 -13.63
CA ARG A 90 -11.56 -0.93 -13.01
C ARG A 90 -11.44 -2.11 -13.96
N GLU A 91 -12.49 -2.34 -14.75
CA GLU A 91 -12.56 -3.33 -15.81
C GLU A 91 -12.36 -2.64 -17.17
N GLU A 92 -11.86 -3.36 -18.17
CA GLU A 92 -11.67 -2.79 -19.52
C GLU A 92 -13.02 -2.44 -20.16
N GLU A 93 -13.99 -3.34 -20.04
CA GLU A 93 -15.36 -3.18 -20.53
C GLU A 93 -16.36 -3.32 -19.37
N PRO A 94 -16.64 -2.23 -18.63
CA PRO A 94 -17.61 -2.28 -17.55
C PRO A 94 -19.03 -2.50 -18.12
N SER A 95 -19.83 -3.31 -17.44
CA SER A 95 -21.26 -3.39 -17.72
C SER A 95 -21.95 -2.06 -17.39
N MET A 96 -22.55 -1.43 -18.40
CA MET A 96 -23.32 -0.20 -18.27
C MET A 96 -24.80 -0.47 -18.56
N PRO A 97 -25.56 -1.05 -17.60
CA PRO A 97 -26.97 -1.32 -17.81
C PRO A 97 -27.77 -0.02 -17.97
N ASN A 98 -28.90 -0.10 -18.67
CA ASN A 98 -29.77 1.05 -18.91
C ASN A 98 -30.31 1.61 -17.58
N ASN A 99 -29.86 2.81 -17.21
CA ASN A 99 -30.23 3.50 -15.97
C ASN A 99 -31.32 4.57 -16.16
N LYS A 100 -31.99 4.64 -17.33
CA LYS A 100 -32.91 5.72 -17.69
C LYS A 100 -34.07 5.90 -16.71
N SER A 101 -34.70 4.81 -16.27
CA SER A 101 -35.81 4.87 -15.31
C SER A 101 -35.39 5.49 -13.98
N LEU A 102 -34.23 5.08 -13.46
CA LEU A 102 -33.65 5.62 -12.24
C LEU A 102 -33.25 7.09 -12.39
N ALA A 103 -32.67 7.45 -13.54
CA ALA A 103 -32.30 8.83 -13.84
C ALA A 103 -33.53 9.76 -13.86
N LEU A 104 -34.61 9.34 -14.53
CA LEU A 104 -35.89 10.09 -14.56
C LEU A 104 -36.49 10.24 -13.16
N HIS A 105 -36.48 9.17 -12.38
CA HIS A 105 -36.97 9.22 -11.00
C HIS A 105 -36.14 10.19 -10.13
N ARG A 106 -34.81 10.18 -10.25
CA ARG A 106 -33.93 11.14 -9.56
C ARG A 106 -34.19 12.58 -10.01
N LEU A 107 -34.41 12.79 -11.31
CA LEU A 107 -34.74 14.09 -11.87
C LEU A 107 -36.07 14.63 -11.31
N ALA A 108 -37.11 13.80 -11.26
CA ALA A 108 -38.39 14.18 -10.69
C ALA A 108 -38.27 14.59 -9.21
N LYS A 109 -37.52 13.81 -8.42
CA LYS A 109 -37.24 14.16 -7.02
C LYS A 109 -36.44 15.46 -6.90
N LEU A 110 -35.44 15.66 -7.75
CA LEU A 110 -34.65 16.88 -7.78
C LEU A 110 -35.55 18.09 -8.08
N LYS A 111 -36.41 17.98 -9.09
CA LYS A 111 -37.39 19.01 -9.43
C LYS A 111 -38.26 19.39 -8.22
N THR A 112 -38.90 18.43 -7.58
CA THR A 112 -39.72 18.69 -6.39
C THR A 112 -38.93 19.32 -5.25
N ARG A 113 -37.67 18.89 -5.03
CA ARG A 113 -36.81 19.48 -4.00
C ARG A 113 -36.46 20.94 -4.30
N LEU A 114 -36.24 21.29 -5.56
CA LEU A 114 -35.93 22.65 -5.98
C LEU A 114 -37.17 23.55 -5.91
N GLU A 115 -38.34 23.06 -6.35
CA GLU A 115 -39.61 23.81 -6.26
C GLU A 115 -40.03 24.11 -4.82
N ASN A 116 -39.72 23.21 -3.88
CA ASN A 116 -40.06 23.37 -2.47
C ASN A 116 -38.98 24.12 -1.67
N ASN A 117 -37.87 24.53 -2.29
CA ASN A 117 -36.80 25.23 -1.60
C ASN A 117 -36.94 26.74 -1.84
N GLU A 118 -37.43 27.47 -0.83
CA GLU A 118 -37.61 28.93 -0.88
C GLU A 118 -36.30 29.72 -0.99
N GLN A 119 -35.15 29.06 -0.85
CA GLN A 119 -33.80 29.66 -0.92
C GLN A 119 -33.17 29.60 -2.33
N TYR A 120 -33.94 29.27 -3.37
CA TYR A 120 -33.53 29.32 -4.79
C TYR A 120 -34.44 30.22 -5.61
#